data_AF-A0A955YP30-F1
#
_entry.id   AF-A0A955YP30-F1
#
_cell.length_a   1.000
_cell.length_b   1.000
_cell.length_c   1.000
_cell.angle_alpha   90.00
_cell.angle_beta   90.00
_cell.angle_gamma   90.00
#
_symmetry.space_group_name_H-M   'P 1'
#
loop_
_entity.id
_entity.type
_entity.pdbx_description
1 polymer ?
#
loop_
_entity_poly.entity_id
_entity_poly.type
_entity_poly.pdbx_seq_one_letter_code
_entity_poly.pdbx_strand_id
1 'polypeptide(L)'
;MGESTGTGGDAGETTASSTVVRDHLRDALYADLVGPYGGAVAHGSSDELIRQRPSTRYLTGFLVPDETREVEADEEEGSMGAGDDVVVEDGAPEEEEPKQRKLFPASMGMSFLLPASVEEIEARVSFATYGVEREDRKQYWRRRPFPEVTLSVPLDAATLKKGIPVTGMPSVALEGVIGTVESDLSVEVPAGTKAVSLFVVNRRAVPDRRLRDEETLFQVQLSVHSPEALVPRPNRKGERSTKDMDARIAELQYRKNAEYGVGHNVSAEPIRKGDEVFSLRSRWIPEVEIRLVDA
;
A
#
# COMPACT_ATOMS: atom_id res chain seq x y z
N MET A 1 -33.83 -4.23 -64.70
CA MET A 1 -32.72 -5.05 -65.22
C MET A 1 -31.44 -4.39 -64.76
N GLY A 2 -30.65 -4.90 -63.83
CA GLY A 2 -30.73 -6.14 -63.08
C GLY A 2 -30.11 -5.95 -61.70
N GLU A 3 -30.51 -6.84 -60.81
CA GLU A 3 -30.04 -7.00 -59.44
C GLU A 3 -28.55 -7.34 -59.35
N SER A 4 -27.93 -6.94 -58.24
CA SER A 4 -26.83 -7.69 -57.62
C SER A 4 -26.89 -7.46 -56.11
N THR A 5 -27.28 -8.53 -55.43
CA THR A 5 -27.36 -8.75 -53.99
C THR A 5 -26.08 -9.41 -53.47
N GLY A 6 -25.80 -9.22 -52.18
CA GLY A 6 -24.79 -9.97 -51.40
C GLY A 6 -23.38 -9.36 -51.48
N THR A 7 -22.59 -9.26 -50.41
CA THR A 7 -22.50 -10.19 -49.28
C THR A 7 -21.82 -9.47 -48.12
N GLY A 8 -22.20 -9.83 -46.89
CA GLY A 8 -21.73 -9.22 -45.65
C GLY A 8 -20.21 -9.22 -45.49
N GLY A 9 -19.72 -8.17 -44.85
CA GLY A 9 -18.39 -8.07 -44.26
C GLY A 9 -18.59 -7.79 -42.78
N ASP A 10 -18.71 -8.89 -42.03
CA ASP A 10 -18.19 -9.07 -40.68
C ASP A 10 -18.08 -7.80 -39.83
N ALA A 11 -19.06 -7.60 -38.95
CA ALA A 11 -18.88 -6.77 -37.78
C ALA A 11 -17.80 -7.44 -36.93
N GLY A 12 -16.55 -7.11 -37.23
CA GLY A 12 -15.39 -7.52 -36.46
C GLY A 12 -15.63 -7.09 -35.03
N GLU A 13 -16.05 -8.06 -34.22
CA GLU A 13 -16.05 -8.00 -32.78
C GLU A 13 -14.64 -7.60 -32.38
N THR A 14 -14.46 -6.33 -31.99
CA THR A 14 -13.20 -5.80 -31.51
C THR A 14 -12.87 -6.53 -30.23
N THR A 15 -12.28 -7.72 -30.34
CA THR A 15 -11.71 -8.44 -29.21
C THR A 15 -10.68 -7.52 -28.60
N ALA A 16 -11.00 -6.96 -27.42
CA ALA A 16 -10.08 -6.12 -26.69
C ALA A 16 -8.73 -6.82 -26.58
N SER A 17 -7.64 -6.12 -26.88
CA SER A 17 -6.32 -6.71 -26.78
C SER A 17 -6.09 -7.21 -25.34
N SER A 18 -5.30 -8.27 -25.18
CA SER A 18 -5.02 -8.87 -23.87
C SER A 18 -4.49 -7.85 -22.84
N THR A 19 -3.81 -6.80 -23.31
CA THR A 19 -3.36 -5.65 -22.50
C THR A 19 -4.53 -4.84 -21.94
N VAL A 20 -5.51 -4.49 -22.78
CA VAL A 20 -6.70 -3.73 -22.36
C VAL A 20 -7.52 -4.52 -21.34
N VAL A 21 -7.69 -5.82 -21.55
CA VAL A 21 -8.40 -6.69 -20.59
C VAL A 21 -7.66 -6.76 -19.26
N ARG A 22 -6.32 -6.90 -19.29
CA ARG A 22 -5.49 -6.94 -18.08
C ARG A 22 -5.56 -5.63 -17.31
N ASP A 23 -5.42 -4.50 -17.98
CA ASP A 23 -5.48 -3.18 -17.35
C ASP A 23 -6.85 -2.95 -16.70
N HIS A 24 -7.93 -3.34 -17.39
CA HIS A 24 -9.28 -3.27 -16.83
C HIS A 24 -9.45 -4.12 -15.56
N LEU A 25 -9.00 -5.38 -15.58
CA LEU A 25 -9.08 -6.27 -14.42
C LEU A 25 -8.23 -5.75 -13.26
N ARG A 26 -7.04 -5.22 -13.55
CA ARG A 26 -6.20 -4.57 -12.54
C ARG A 26 -6.94 -3.41 -11.90
N ASP A 27 -7.45 -2.48 -12.71
CA ASP A 27 -8.10 -1.27 -12.21
C ASP A 27 -9.35 -1.61 -11.40
N ALA A 28 -10.12 -2.63 -11.81
CA ALA A 28 -11.26 -3.15 -11.06
C ALA A 28 -10.84 -3.77 -9.72
N LEU A 29 -9.74 -4.53 -9.68
CA LEU A 29 -9.22 -5.14 -8.46
C LEU A 29 -8.70 -4.08 -7.48
N TYR A 30 -8.03 -3.04 -7.97
CA TYR A 30 -7.68 -1.88 -7.14
C TYR A 30 -8.91 -1.16 -6.59
N ALA A 31 -9.90 -0.91 -7.44
CA ALA A 31 -11.13 -0.23 -7.07
C ALA A 31 -11.93 -0.99 -5.99
N ASP A 32 -11.87 -2.32 -5.98
CA ASP A 32 -12.58 -3.14 -4.99
C ASP A 32 -11.77 -3.35 -3.69
N LEU A 33 -10.45 -3.57 -3.78
CA LEU A 33 -9.62 -3.88 -2.60
C LEU A 33 -9.15 -2.65 -1.83
N VAL A 34 -8.76 -1.58 -2.54
CA VAL A 34 -8.12 -0.37 -2.00
C VAL A 34 -9.03 0.85 -2.16
N GLY A 35 -9.76 0.89 -3.27
CA GLY A 35 -10.56 2.03 -3.69
C GLY A 35 -9.75 3.20 -4.25
N PRO A 36 -10.41 4.30 -4.61
CA PRO A 36 -11.87 4.44 -4.66
C PRO A 36 -12.49 3.59 -5.78
N TYR A 37 -13.76 3.21 -5.64
CA TYR A 37 -14.48 2.34 -6.58
C TYR A 37 -14.53 2.90 -8.01
N GLY A 38 -14.46 4.23 -8.17
CA GLY A 38 -14.37 4.86 -9.50
C GLY A 38 -13.00 4.74 -10.18
N GLY A 39 -12.06 3.97 -9.61
CA GLY A 39 -10.75 3.68 -10.19
C GLY A 39 -9.77 4.86 -10.17
N ALA A 40 -8.73 4.83 -11.03
CA ALA A 40 -7.68 5.84 -11.11
C ALA A 40 -8.21 7.26 -11.41
N VAL A 41 -9.28 7.37 -12.21
CA VAL A 41 -9.98 8.64 -12.49
C VAL A 41 -10.62 9.22 -11.22
N ALA A 42 -11.03 8.35 -10.29
CA ALA A 42 -11.57 8.74 -8.99
C ALA A 42 -10.52 8.98 -7.90
N HIS A 43 -9.23 8.62 -8.10
CA HIS A 43 -8.19 8.98 -7.14
C HIS A 43 -8.08 10.51 -6.99
N GLY A 44 -8.29 11.24 -8.09
CA GLY A 44 -8.41 12.71 -8.11
C GLY A 44 -9.85 13.25 -7.99
N SER A 45 -10.88 12.41 -8.13
CA SER A 45 -12.28 12.83 -7.99
C SER A 45 -12.76 12.71 -6.54
N SER A 46 -13.44 13.75 -6.07
CA SER A 46 -13.88 13.93 -4.68
C SER A 46 -15.16 13.16 -4.30
N ASP A 47 -15.84 12.53 -5.26
CA ASP A 47 -17.29 12.31 -5.14
C ASP A 47 -17.71 10.86 -4.85
N GLU A 48 -16.82 10.03 -4.33
CA GLU A 48 -17.24 8.69 -3.92
C GLU A 48 -18.19 8.75 -2.70
N LEU A 49 -19.35 8.12 -2.87
CA LEU A 49 -20.37 7.95 -1.84
C LEU A 49 -20.72 6.47 -1.70
N ILE A 50 -20.46 5.90 -0.52
CA ILE A 50 -20.74 4.49 -0.22
C ILE A 50 -21.73 4.33 0.93
N ARG A 51 -22.52 3.26 0.92
CA ARG A 51 -23.48 2.95 2.00
C ARG A 51 -22.85 2.20 3.16
N GLN A 52 -21.91 1.31 2.85
CA GLN A 52 -21.19 0.50 3.84
C GLN A 52 -20.09 1.33 4.51
N ARG A 53 -19.69 0.91 5.71
CA ARG A 53 -18.53 1.49 6.39
C ARG A 53 -17.28 1.29 5.51
N PRO A 54 -16.42 2.32 5.35
CA PRO A 54 -15.23 2.23 4.49
C PRO A 54 -14.29 1.08 4.89
N SER A 55 -14.07 0.81 6.18
CA SER A 55 -13.28 -0.34 6.66
C SER A 55 -13.90 -1.71 6.36
N THR A 56 -15.20 -1.76 6.07
CA THR A 56 -15.88 -2.99 5.60
C THR A 56 -15.87 -3.08 4.09
N ARG A 57 -15.91 -1.94 3.39
CA ARG A 57 -15.92 -1.89 1.92
C ARG A 57 -14.55 -2.23 1.33
N TYR A 58 -13.47 -1.72 1.94
CA TYR A 58 -12.10 -1.92 1.48
C TYR A 58 -11.35 -2.89 2.38
N LEU A 59 -10.59 -3.81 1.78
CA LEU A 59 -9.86 -4.85 2.50
C LEU A 59 -8.44 -4.42 2.87
N THR A 60 -7.86 -3.47 2.14
CA THR A 60 -6.52 -2.92 2.39
C THR A 60 -6.45 -1.47 1.94
N GLY A 61 -5.28 -0.83 1.98
CA GLY A 61 -5.16 0.56 1.57
C GLY A 61 -5.29 1.58 2.69
N PHE A 62 -5.53 1.13 3.93
CA PHE A 62 -5.92 2.02 5.02
C PHE A 62 -5.07 1.86 6.28
N LEU A 63 -4.99 2.93 7.06
CA LEU A 63 -4.29 3.00 8.33
C LEU A 63 -5.27 3.41 9.42
N VAL A 64 -5.53 2.51 10.36
CA VAL A 64 -6.35 2.84 11.53
C VAL A 64 -5.57 3.77 12.46
N PRO A 65 -6.25 4.57 13.29
CA PRO A 65 -5.60 5.36 14.33
C PRO A 65 -4.69 4.51 15.23
N ASP A 66 -3.52 5.04 15.56
CA ASP A 66 -2.56 4.43 16.48
C ASP A 66 -3.09 4.55 17.92
N GLU A 67 -3.79 3.50 18.36
CA GLU A 67 -4.34 3.38 19.71
C GLU A 67 -3.29 2.94 20.74
N THR A 68 -2.04 3.40 20.60
CA THR A 68 -1.05 3.18 21.65
C THR A 68 -1.51 3.88 22.93
N ARG A 69 -2.10 3.06 23.80
CA ARG A 69 -2.36 3.18 25.25
C ARG A 69 -3.83 3.50 25.61
N GLU A 70 -4.46 2.51 26.26
CA GLU A 70 -5.80 2.51 26.90
C GLU A 70 -6.99 2.16 25.99
N VAL A 71 -7.32 0.87 25.87
CA VAL A 71 -8.55 0.26 26.45
C VAL A 71 -8.32 -1.26 26.51
N GLU A 72 -7.99 -1.79 27.70
CA GLU A 72 -8.46 -3.12 28.08
C GLU A 72 -9.99 -3.10 28.04
N ALA A 73 -10.60 -3.95 27.20
CA ALA A 73 -11.97 -4.48 27.29
C ALA A 73 -12.53 -4.78 25.88
N ASP A 74 -12.59 -6.08 25.59
CA ASP A 74 -13.80 -6.88 25.33
C ASP A 74 -15.03 -6.31 24.60
N GLU A 75 -15.62 -7.27 23.86
CA GLU A 75 -17.01 -7.42 23.42
C GLU A 75 -17.57 -6.39 22.43
N GLU A 76 -17.45 -6.68 21.12
CA GLU A 76 -18.58 -6.69 20.17
C GLU A 76 -18.09 -7.03 18.74
N GLU A 77 -18.04 -8.33 18.41
CA GLU A 77 -18.27 -8.79 17.03
C GLU A 77 -19.39 -9.84 17.06
N GLY A 78 -20.60 -9.36 17.35
CA GLY A 78 -21.85 -10.13 17.34
C GLY A 78 -22.90 -9.52 16.40
N SER A 79 -22.49 -8.87 15.31
CA SER A 79 -23.44 -8.36 14.30
C SER A 79 -22.98 -8.72 12.88
N MET A 80 -22.95 -10.03 12.61
CA MET A 80 -23.18 -10.54 11.26
C MET A 80 -24.60 -11.09 11.22
N GLY A 81 -25.44 -10.45 10.40
CA GLY A 81 -26.65 -11.04 9.79
C GLY A 81 -27.69 -11.66 10.74
N ALA A 82 -28.69 -10.87 11.12
CA ALA A 82 -29.99 -11.42 11.48
C ALA A 82 -30.60 -12.10 10.24
N GLY A 83 -30.48 -13.42 10.19
CA GLY A 83 -31.27 -14.33 9.36
C GLY A 83 -31.80 -15.40 10.30
N ASP A 84 -32.97 -15.12 10.88
CA ASP A 84 -33.73 -16.01 11.74
C ASP A 84 -34.23 -17.20 10.91
N ASP A 85 -33.71 -18.40 11.18
CA ASP A 85 -34.46 -19.64 11.04
C ASP A 85 -33.87 -20.68 12.00
N VAL A 86 -34.62 -20.92 13.06
CA VAL A 86 -34.32 -21.85 14.14
C VAL A 86 -34.66 -23.27 13.68
N VAL A 87 -33.66 -24.15 13.61
CA VAL A 87 -33.84 -25.57 13.89
C VAL A 87 -32.77 -25.97 14.89
N VAL A 88 -33.22 -26.22 16.13
CA VAL A 88 -32.40 -26.72 17.23
C VAL A 88 -32.17 -28.20 16.99
N GLU A 89 -30.92 -28.62 16.79
CA GLU A 89 -30.53 -30.01 16.95
C GLU A 89 -29.23 -30.10 17.76
N ASP A 90 -29.27 -31.02 18.73
CA ASP A 90 -28.37 -31.23 19.86
C ASP A 90 -26.92 -31.49 19.42
N GLY A 91 -26.00 -30.59 19.76
CA GLY A 91 -24.58 -30.67 19.46
C GLY A 91 -23.77 -30.07 20.59
N ALA A 92 -22.74 -30.80 21.04
CA ALA A 92 -21.84 -30.46 22.15
C ALA A 92 -21.37 -29.00 22.11
N PRO A 93 -21.03 -28.37 23.26
CA PRO A 93 -20.47 -27.03 23.26
C PRO A 93 -19.16 -27.06 22.46
N GLU A 94 -19.19 -26.50 21.25
CA GLU A 94 -17.98 -26.18 20.50
C GLU A 94 -17.17 -25.25 21.40
N GLU A 95 -15.97 -25.69 21.77
CA GLU A 95 -14.98 -24.82 22.41
C GLU A 95 -14.79 -23.63 21.49
N GLU A 96 -15.27 -22.46 21.90
CA GLU A 96 -15.11 -21.23 21.12
C GLU A 96 -13.62 -21.02 20.87
N GLU A 97 -13.17 -21.31 19.64
CA GLU A 97 -11.83 -20.99 19.22
C GLU A 97 -11.59 -19.50 19.49
N PRO A 98 -10.49 -19.11 20.16
CA PRO A 98 -10.28 -17.73 20.55
C PRO A 98 -10.25 -16.87 19.28
N LYS A 99 -11.33 -16.10 19.07
CA LYS A 99 -11.52 -15.22 17.92
C LYS A 99 -10.34 -14.24 17.87
N GLN A 100 -9.40 -14.49 16.97
CA GLN A 100 -8.22 -13.66 16.82
C GLN A 100 -8.65 -12.22 16.52
N ARG A 101 -8.22 -11.29 17.38
CA ARG A 101 -8.46 -9.86 17.18
C ARG A 101 -7.79 -9.43 15.88
N LYS A 102 -8.58 -8.95 14.91
CA LYS A 102 -8.06 -8.36 13.67
C LYS A 102 -7.34 -7.06 13.99
N LEU A 103 -6.01 -7.13 14.10
CA LEU A 103 -5.15 -5.97 14.27
C LEU A 103 -4.94 -5.32 12.90
N PHE A 104 -5.62 -4.20 12.65
CA PHE A 104 -5.37 -3.39 11.45
C PHE A 104 -4.10 -2.55 11.62
N PRO A 105 -3.35 -2.30 10.54
CA PRO A 105 -2.11 -1.52 10.62
C PRO A 105 -2.42 -0.05 10.93
N ALA A 106 -1.66 0.55 11.86
CA ALA A 106 -1.68 1.99 12.13
C ALA A 106 -0.59 2.76 11.36
N SER A 107 0.32 2.03 10.73
CA SER A 107 1.40 2.60 9.92
C SER A 107 1.73 1.74 8.70
N MET A 108 2.24 2.40 7.66
CA MET A 108 2.84 1.76 6.48
C MET A 108 4.07 2.53 6.05
N GLY A 109 5.05 1.86 5.46
CA GLY A 109 6.32 2.49 5.15
C GLY A 109 7.21 1.70 4.23
N MET A 110 8.45 2.15 4.09
CA MET A 110 9.47 1.47 3.30
C MET A 110 10.87 1.71 3.87
N SER A 111 11.72 0.71 3.73
CA SER A 111 13.14 0.78 4.04
C SER A 111 13.97 0.81 2.77
N PHE A 112 14.98 1.66 2.72
CA PHE A 112 15.84 1.85 1.56
C PHE A 112 17.22 2.34 1.98
N LEU A 113 18.18 2.28 1.05
CA LEU A 113 19.57 2.65 1.30
C LEU A 113 19.92 3.92 0.52
N LEU A 114 20.58 4.86 1.19
CA LEU A 114 21.02 6.13 0.62
C LEU A 114 22.55 6.26 0.72
N PRO A 115 23.19 6.97 -0.23
CA PRO A 115 24.58 7.38 -0.10
C PRO A 115 24.84 8.18 1.19
N ALA A 116 26.08 8.14 1.67
CA ALA A 116 26.49 8.85 2.89
C ALA A 116 26.30 10.38 2.79
N SER A 117 26.46 10.94 1.59
CA SER A 117 26.37 12.36 1.26
C SER A 117 24.97 12.95 1.38
N VAL A 118 23.92 12.12 1.28
CA VAL A 118 22.53 12.60 1.35
C VAL A 118 22.18 12.94 2.78
N GLU A 119 21.81 14.19 3.05
CA GLU A 119 21.39 14.66 4.38
C GLU A 119 19.89 14.90 4.49
N GLU A 120 19.20 15.01 3.36
CA GLU A 120 17.77 15.31 3.28
C GLU A 120 17.16 14.64 2.05
N ILE A 121 15.91 14.20 2.20
CA ILE A 121 15.10 13.64 1.10
C ILE A 121 13.73 14.31 1.06
N GLU A 122 13.04 14.20 -0.07
CA GLU A 122 11.65 14.60 -0.20
C GLU A 122 10.73 13.39 0.02
N ALA A 123 9.68 13.55 0.80
CA ALA A 123 8.61 12.57 0.94
C ALA A 123 7.28 13.17 0.51
N ARG A 124 6.54 12.47 -0.34
CA ARG A 124 5.19 12.84 -0.78
C ARG A 124 4.18 11.89 -0.16
N VAL A 125 3.18 12.46 0.49
CA VAL A 125 2.12 11.71 1.18
C VAL A 125 0.77 12.15 0.64
N SER A 126 -0.08 11.19 0.32
CA SER A 126 -1.49 11.41 -0.03
C SER A 126 -2.36 10.33 0.61
N PHE A 127 -3.62 10.66 0.90
CA PHE A 127 -4.61 9.76 1.48
C PHE A 127 -6.00 10.38 1.34
N ALA A 128 -7.02 9.66 1.79
CA ALA A 128 -8.39 10.16 1.94
C ALA A 128 -8.94 9.83 3.33
N THR A 129 -9.94 10.58 3.76
CA THR A 129 -10.81 10.20 4.88
C THR A 129 -12.25 10.04 4.39
N TYR A 130 -13.12 9.47 5.21
CA TYR A 130 -14.55 9.42 4.91
C TYR A 130 -15.33 10.11 6.02
N GLY A 131 -16.29 10.94 5.65
CA GLY A 131 -17.22 11.57 6.58
C GLY A 131 -18.61 10.97 6.47
N VAL A 132 -19.31 10.86 7.60
CA VAL A 132 -20.70 10.39 7.63
C VAL A 132 -21.65 11.47 7.14
N GLU A 133 -22.55 11.10 6.23
CA GLU A 133 -23.63 11.95 5.73
C GLU A 133 -24.97 11.25 5.85
N ARG A 134 -26.00 12.01 6.24
CA ARG A 134 -27.34 11.51 6.48
C ARG A 134 -28.33 12.22 5.57
N GLU A 135 -29.01 11.44 4.74
CA GLU A 135 -30.05 11.92 3.83
C GLU A 135 -31.24 10.95 3.90
N ASP A 136 -32.46 11.47 4.09
CA ASP A 136 -33.70 10.68 4.15
C ASP A 136 -33.64 9.44 5.07
N ARG A 137 -33.08 9.60 6.28
CA ARG A 137 -32.84 8.52 7.28
C ARG A 137 -31.86 7.43 6.84
N LYS A 138 -31.19 7.57 5.69
CA LYS A 138 -30.11 6.70 5.24
C LYS A 138 -28.77 7.33 5.59
N GLN A 139 -27.82 6.49 5.97
CA GLN A 139 -26.44 6.89 6.22
C GLN A 139 -25.57 6.52 5.04
N TYR A 140 -24.71 7.45 4.64
CA TYR A 140 -23.71 7.31 3.61
C TYR A 140 -22.35 7.78 4.13
N TRP A 141 -21.30 7.36 3.46
CA TRP A 141 -19.92 7.76 3.72
C TRP A 141 -19.39 8.46 2.48
N ARG A 142 -19.08 9.75 2.61
CA ARG A 142 -18.52 10.56 1.54
C ARG A 142 -17.01 10.65 1.69
N ARG A 143 -16.29 10.28 0.62
CA ARG A 143 -14.84 10.40 0.55
C ARG A 143 -14.42 11.87 0.57
N ARG A 144 -13.31 12.16 1.26
CA ARG A 144 -12.66 13.46 1.29
C ARG A 144 -11.17 13.25 1.00
N PRO A 145 -10.71 13.44 -0.26
CA PRO A 145 -9.30 13.34 -0.57
C PRO A 145 -8.52 14.42 0.16
N PHE A 146 -7.39 14.02 0.74
CA PHE A 146 -6.37 14.95 1.19
C PHE A 146 -5.37 15.13 0.04
N PRO A 147 -5.04 16.38 -0.36
CA PRO A 147 -4.13 16.61 -1.47
C PRO A 147 -2.76 16.01 -1.18
N GLU A 148 -2.03 15.66 -2.24
CA GLU A 148 -0.63 15.25 -2.10
C GLU A 148 0.20 16.40 -1.51
N VAL A 149 0.89 16.12 -0.40
CA VAL A 149 1.77 17.07 0.27
C VAL A 149 3.20 16.57 0.17
N THR A 150 4.11 17.47 -0.21
CA THR A 150 5.55 17.22 -0.21
C THR A 150 6.18 17.76 1.07
N LEU A 151 6.95 16.92 1.75
CA LEU A 151 7.62 17.20 3.01
C LEU A 151 9.12 17.03 2.82
N SER A 152 9.88 18.00 3.34
CA SER A 152 11.32 17.87 3.51
C SER A 152 11.61 16.97 4.70
N VAL A 153 12.43 15.94 4.52
CA VAL A 153 12.75 14.94 5.54
C VAL A 153 14.26 14.96 5.81
N PRO A 154 14.70 15.71 6.84
CA PRO A 154 16.08 15.67 7.30
C PRO A 154 16.42 14.27 7.82
N LEU A 155 17.56 13.73 7.42
CA LEU A 155 18.06 12.41 7.81
C LEU A 155 18.77 12.45 9.17
N ASP A 156 18.06 12.99 10.16
CA ASP A 156 18.47 13.05 11.55
C ASP A 156 17.64 12.08 12.40
N ALA A 157 18.31 11.25 13.20
CA ALA A 157 17.66 10.21 13.98
C ALA A 157 16.66 10.77 15.02
N ALA A 158 16.95 11.92 15.62
CA ALA A 158 16.04 12.53 16.59
C ALA A 158 14.78 13.09 15.93
N THR A 159 14.94 13.73 14.77
CA THR A 159 13.84 14.28 13.96
C THR A 159 12.93 13.17 13.43
N LEU A 160 13.50 12.12 12.84
CA LEU A 160 12.76 10.98 12.34
C LEU A 160 12.02 10.23 13.45
N LYS A 161 12.64 10.05 14.63
CA LYS A 161 12.00 9.40 15.78
C LYS A 161 10.88 10.25 16.40
N LYS A 162 11.04 11.57 16.43
CA LYS A 162 9.99 12.49 16.91
C LYS A 162 8.78 12.48 15.97
N GLY A 163 9.03 12.30 14.68
CA GLY A 163 8.04 12.35 13.63
C GLY A 163 7.83 13.77 13.09
N ILE A 164 7.75 13.87 11.77
CA ILE A 164 7.49 15.10 11.03
C ILE A 164 5.99 15.16 10.73
N PRO A 165 5.24 16.11 11.30
CA PRO A 165 3.80 16.19 11.06
C PRO A 165 3.50 16.55 9.61
N VAL A 166 2.51 15.90 9.00
CA VAL A 166 2.04 16.22 7.66
C VAL A 166 1.40 17.60 7.66
N THR A 167 1.85 18.48 6.77
CA THR A 167 1.30 19.84 6.65
C THR A 167 -0.19 19.78 6.33
N GLY A 168 -1.02 20.46 7.14
CA GLY A 168 -2.48 20.43 7.02
C GLY A 168 -3.18 19.28 7.76
N MET A 169 -2.43 18.28 8.25
CA MET A 169 -2.96 17.19 9.08
C MET A 169 -1.94 16.77 10.16
N PRO A 170 -1.73 17.57 11.24
CA PRO A 170 -0.68 17.33 12.23
C PRO A 170 -0.82 16.02 13.03
N SER A 171 -2.02 15.42 13.01
CA SER A 171 -2.32 14.11 13.58
C SER A 171 -1.88 12.94 12.69
N VAL A 172 -1.23 13.21 11.56
CA VAL A 172 -0.53 12.22 10.73
C VAL A 172 0.93 12.64 10.67
N ALA A 173 1.85 11.70 10.86
CA ALA A 173 3.28 12.00 10.89
C ALA A 173 4.09 11.05 10.01
N LEU A 174 5.19 11.55 9.46
CA LEU A 174 6.28 10.76 8.92
C LEU A 174 7.26 10.43 10.04
N GLU A 175 7.36 9.17 10.40
CA GLU A 175 8.30 8.67 11.39
C GLU A 175 9.34 7.79 10.73
N GLY A 176 10.53 7.72 11.31
CA GLY A 176 11.55 6.85 10.77
C GLY A 176 12.67 6.50 11.71
N VAL A 177 13.45 5.55 11.25
CA VAL A 177 14.70 5.12 11.89
C VAL A 177 15.78 5.17 10.82
N ILE A 178 16.93 5.72 11.21
CA ILE A 178 18.13 5.75 10.38
C ILE A 178 19.27 5.04 11.11
N GLY A 179 20.03 4.24 10.37
CA GLY A 179 21.28 3.64 10.81
C GLY A 179 22.33 3.75 9.72
N THR A 180 23.59 3.61 10.09
CA THR A 180 24.70 3.55 9.13
C THR A 180 25.09 2.09 8.94
N VAL A 181 25.18 1.66 7.69
CA VAL A 181 25.73 0.35 7.35
C VAL A 181 27.24 0.44 7.47
N GLU A 182 27.79 -0.23 8.48
CA GLU A 182 29.23 -0.40 8.58
C GLU A 182 29.69 -1.30 7.44
N SER A 183 30.71 -0.85 6.70
CA SER A 183 31.38 -1.66 5.70
C SER A 183 32.24 -2.71 6.40
N ASP A 184 31.62 -3.75 6.95
CA ASP A 184 32.35 -4.98 7.13
C ASP A 184 32.73 -5.51 5.74
N LEU A 185 33.86 -6.22 5.64
CA LEU A 185 34.46 -6.67 4.39
C LEU A 185 33.57 -7.64 3.56
N SER A 186 32.31 -7.86 3.96
CA SER A 186 31.32 -8.73 3.32
C SER A 186 30.11 -7.99 2.72
N VAL A 187 30.03 -6.66 2.84
CA VAL A 187 28.91 -5.88 2.29
C VAL A 187 29.40 -5.14 1.03
N GLU A 188 28.86 -5.49 -0.16
CA GLU A 188 29.05 -4.76 -1.43
C GLU A 188 28.32 -3.40 -1.45
N VAL A 189 28.47 -2.61 -0.39
CA VAL A 189 27.78 -1.33 -0.22
C VAL A 189 28.83 -0.26 0.11
N PRO A 190 28.74 0.94 -0.49
CA PRO A 190 29.66 2.03 -0.17
C PRO A 190 29.71 2.32 1.33
N ALA A 191 30.90 2.56 1.85
CA ALA A 191 31.10 2.88 3.27
C ALA A 191 30.28 4.12 3.67
N GLY A 192 29.64 4.06 4.83
CA GLY A 192 28.80 5.16 5.33
C GLY A 192 27.40 5.22 4.73
N THR A 193 26.99 4.21 3.95
CA THR A 193 25.61 4.11 3.43
C THR A 193 24.60 4.18 4.58
N LYS A 194 23.58 5.00 4.39
CA LYS A 194 22.49 5.22 5.35
C LYS A 194 21.35 4.26 5.06
N ALA A 195 21.00 3.41 6.02
CA ALA A 195 19.79 2.61 6.00
C ALA A 195 18.65 3.39 6.64
N VAL A 196 17.65 3.76 5.86
CA VAL A 196 16.50 4.56 6.30
C VAL A 196 15.25 3.70 6.23
N SER A 197 14.44 3.73 7.28
CA SER A 197 13.07 3.20 7.28
C SER A 197 12.13 4.34 7.59
N LEU A 198 11.22 4.66 6.66
CA LEU A 198 10.29 5.78 6.77
C LEU A 198 8.85 5.27 6.70
N PHE A 199 8.00 5.75 7.60
CA PHE A 199 6.64 5.30 7.81
C PHE A 199 5.68 6.49 7.87
N VAL A 200 4.52 6.35 7.23
CA VAL A 200 3.35 7.18 7.53
C VAL A 200 2.64 6.55 8.72
N VAL A 201 2.45 7.32 9.78
CA VAL A 201 1.80 6.88 11.03
C VAL A 201 0.54 7.71 11.25
N ASN A 202 -0.59 7.02 11.44
CA ASN A 202 -1.86 7.65 11.77
C ASN A 202 -1.95 7.93 13.29
N ARG A 203 -1.47 9.09 13.74
CA ARG A 203 -1.53 9.52 15.16
C ARG A 203 -2.86 10.17 15.55
N ARG A 204 -3.94 9.92 14.80
CA ARG A 204 -5.27 10.46 15.13
C ARG A 204 -5.78 9.81 16.41
N ALA A 205 -6.52 10.58 17.20
CA ALA A 205 -7.15 10.07 18.41
C ALA A 205 -8.57 9.58 18.08
N VAL A 206 -9.01 8.49 18.69
CA VAL A 206 -10.37 7.98 18.55
C VAL A 206 -11.13 8.28 19.83
N PRO A 207 -11.92 9.37 19.88
CA PRO A 207 -12.67 9.72 21.09
C PRO A 207 -13.84 8.74 21.36
N ASP A 208 -14.36 8.09 20.31
CA ASP A 208 -15.37 7.04 20.38
C ASP A 208 -15.03 5.99 19.32
N ARG A 209 -14.96 4.71 19.70
CA ARG A 209 -14.68 3.59 18.77
C ARG A 209 -15.62 3.56 17.57
N ARG A 210 -16.85 4.09 17.70
CA ARG A 210 -17.82 4.23 16.59
C ARG A 210 -17.35 5.18 15.49
N LEU A 211 -16.47 6.13 15.83
CA LEU A 211 -15.91 7.12 14.92
C LEU A 211 -14.59 6.66 14.27
N ARG A 212 -14.14 5.43 14.54
CA ARG A 212 -12.85 4.91 14.04
C ARG A 212 -12.71 5.07 12.53
N ASP A 213 -13.77 4.86 11.75
CA ASP A 213 -13.72 5.01 10.29
C ASP A 213 -13.48 6.46 9.84
N GLU A 214 -14.00 7.46 10.55
CA GLU A 214 -13.79 8.88 10.23
C GLU A 214 -12.35 9.31 10.51
N GLU A 215 -11.71 8.64 11.47
CA GLU A 215 -10.32 8.85 11.87
C GLU A 215 -9.33 7.93 11.12
N THR A 216 -9.82 6.97 10.34
CA THR A 216 -9.00 6.06 9.53
C THR A 216 -8.56 6.76 8.25
N LEU A 217 -7.29 6.61 7.89
CA LEU A 217 -6.77 7.08 6.61
C LEU A 217 -6.96 5.99 5.57
N PHE A 218 -7.50 6.31 4.40
CA PHE A 218 -7.71 5.37 3.30
C PHE A 218 -6.87 5.77 2.10
N GLN A 219 -6.58 4.80 1.24
CA GLN A 219 -5.81 4.97 0.01
C GLN A 219 -4.47 5.68 0.27
N VAL A 220 -3.81 5.32 1.38
CA VAL A 220 -2.59 5.99 1.82
C VAL A 220 -1.47 5.71 0.82
N GLN A 221 -0.78 6.73 0.34
CA GLN A 221 0.39 6.59 -0.52
C GLN A 221 1.56 7.36 0.06
N LEU A 222 2.74 6.75 -0.01
CA LEU A 222 4.02 7.33 0.33
C LEU A 222 4.94 7.19 -0.89
N SER A 223 5.50 8.29 -1.34
CA SER A 223 6.62 8.30 -2.28
C SER A 223 7.81 9.01 -1.65
N VAL A 224 9.01 8.52 -1.88
CA VAL A 224 10.26 9.17 -1.46
C VAL A 224 11.09 9.51 -2.68
N HIS A 225 11.79 10.64 -2.63
CA HIS A 225 12.72 11.09 -3.65
C HIS A 225 14.01 11.55 -2.99
N SER A 226 15.12 11.02 -3.48
CA SER A 226 16.47 11.38 -3.07
C SER A 226 17.13 12.25 -4.13
N PRO A 227 17.92 13.27 -3.74
CA PRO A 227 18.71 14.06 -4.68
C PRO A 227 19.80 13.23 -5.39
N GLU A 228 20.22 12.12 -4.79
CA GLU A 228 21.19 11.17 -5.35
C GLU A 228 20.56 9.78 -5.55
N ALA A 229 21.16 8.95 -6.40
CA ALA A 229 20.69 7.60 -6.67
C ALA A 229 20.71 6.74 -5.38
N LEU A 230 19.64 5.98 -5.18
CA LEU A 230 19.50 5.01 -4.11
C LEU A 230 20.51 3.88 -4.28
N VAL A 231 21.02 3.40 -3.15
CA VAL A 231 21.99 2.31 -3.14
C VAL A 231 21.24 0.98 -3.22
N PRO A 232 21.60 0.08 -4.16
CA PRO A 232 20.98 -1.23 -4.23
C PRO A 232 21.33 -2.07 -2.99
N ARG A 233 20.39 -2.85 -2.50
CA ARG A 233 20.62 -3.81 -1.41
C ARG A 233 21.42 -5.01 -1.95
N PRO A 234 22.45 -5.48 -1.21
CA PRO A 234 23.20 -6.67 -1.59
C PRO A 234 22.31 -7.91 -1.65
N ASN A 235 22.42 -8.67 -2.74
CA ASN A 235 21.70 -9.93 -2.89
C ASN A 235 22.52 -11.08 -2.29
N ARG A 236 22.36 -11.35 -0.99
CA ARG A 236 23.10 -12.39 -0.27
C ARG A 236 22.53 -13.81 -0.40
N LYS A 237 21.56 -14.05 -1.30
CA LYS A 237 20.87 -15.35 -1.40
C LYS A 237 21.81 -16.51 -1.80
N GLY A 238 22.90 -16.24 -2.52
CA GLY A 238 23.88 -17.24 -2.95
C GLY A 238 25.03 -17.50 -1.96
N GLU A 239 25.32 -16.59 -1.03
CA GLU A 239 26.54 -16.64 -0.19
C GLU A 239 26.51 -17.75 0.86
N ARG A 240 25.33 -18.12 1.37
CA ARG A 240 25.19 -19.15 2.41
C ARG A 240 25.23 -20.58 1.89
N SER A 241 25.14 -20.78 0.57
CA SER A 241 25.09 -22.13 0.00
C SER A 241 25.88 -22.21 -1.31
N THR A 242 27.20 -22.34 -1.19
CA THR A 242 28.09 -22.59 -2.35
C THR A 242 27.79 -23.89 -3.10
N LYS A 243 26.91 -24.74 -2.55
CA LYS A 243 26.51 -26.04 -3.12
C LYS A 243 25.10 -26.04 -3.74
N ASP A 244 24.32 -24.98 -3.57
CA ASP A 244 22.97 -24.90 -4.13
C ASP A 244 23.01 -24.32 -5.55
N MET A 245 22.82 -25.20 -6.54
CA MET A 245 22.80 -24.80 -7.94
C MET A 245 21.62 -23.88 -8.27
N ASP A 246 20.46 -24.08 -7.65
CA ASP A 246 19.26 -23.29 -7.93
C ASP A 246 19.45 -21.85 -7.45
N ALA A 247 20.05 -21.66 -6.27
CA ALA A 247 20.43 -20.35 -5.76
C ALA A 247 21.39 -19.60 -6.70
N ARG A 248 22.38 -20.30 -7.28
CA ARG A 248 23.34 -19.71 -8.23
C ARG A 248 22.70 -19.40 -9.59
N ILE A 249 21.79 -20.24 -10.06
CA ILE A 249 21.01 -19.98 -11.28
C ILE A 249 20.12 -18.76 -11.07
N ALA A 250 19.44 -18.66 -9.92
CA ALA A 250 18.65 -17.50 -9.57
C ALA A 250 19.51 -16.23 -9.50
N GLU A 251 20.67 -16.29 -8.85
CA GLU A 251 21.61 -15.17 -8.81
C GLU A 251 22.02 -14.72 -10.22
N LEU A 252 22.34 -15.66 -11.12
CA LEU A 252 22.67 -15.35 -12.52
C LEU A 252 21.46 -14.75 -13.27
N GLN A 253 20.27 -15.31 -13.11
CA GLN A 253 19.03 -14.85 -13.74
C GLN A 253 18.65 -13.44 -13.28
N TYR A 254 18.81 -13.16 -11.99
CA TYR A 254 18.42 -11.90 -11.36
C TYR A 254 19.61 -10.94 -11.12
N ARG A 255 20.79 -11.19 -11.69
CA ARG A 255 21.99 -10.36 -11.50
C ARG A 255 21.83 -8.88 -11.89
N LYS A 256 20.83 -8.58 -12.74
CA LYS A 256 20.49 -7.21 -13.17
C LYS A 256 19.25 -6.65 -12.46
N ASN A 257 18.67 -7.41 -11.53
CA ASN A 257 17.50 -7.04 -10.75
C ASN A 257 17.93 -6.77 -9.32
N ALA A 258 18.34 -5.53 -9.06
CA ALA A 258 18.65 -5.09 -7.71
C ALA A 258 17.39 -4.66 -6.94
N GLU A 259 17.37 -4.94 -5.64
CA GLU A 259 16.34 -4.48 -4.72
C GLU A 259 16.75 -3.11 -4.15
N TYR A 260 15.94 -2.08 -4.37
CA TYR A 260 16.24 -0.72 -3.90
C TYR A 260 15.45 -0.33 -2.64
N GLY A 261 14.39 -1.07 -2.32
CA GLY A 261 13.60 -0.83 -1.12
C GLY A 261 12.74 -2.03 -0.76
N VAL A 262 12.40 -2.12 0.52
CA VAL A 262 11.49 -3.12 1.09
C VAL A 262 10.33 -2.37 1.71
N GLY A 263 9.11 -2.73 1.34
CA GLY A 263 7.93 -2.14 1.94
C GLY A 263 7.53 -2.84 3.25
N HIS A 264 6.89 -2.07 4.14
CA HIS A 264 6.34 -2.52 5.42
C HIS A 264 4.83 -2.28 5.41
N ASN A 265 4.03 -3.35 5.52
CA ASN A 265 2.58 -3.35 5.29
C ASN A 265 2.13 -2.89 3.89
N VAL A 266 3.08 -2.67 2.98
CA VAL A 266 2.87 -2.22 1.60
C VAL A 266 4.03 -2.72 0.74
N SER A 267 3.91 -2.73 -0.58
CA SER A 267 5.05 -2.95 -1.50
C SER A 267 5.81 -1.66 -1.77
N ALA A 268 7.10 -1.75 -2.09
CA ALA A 268 7.94 -0.63 -2.50
C ALA A 268 8.36 -0.77 -3.97
N GLU A 269 7.83 0.11 -4.82
CA GLU A 269 8.11 0.15 -6.26
C GLU A 269 9.24 1.15 -6.56
N PRO A 270 10.37 0.72 -7.14
CA PRO A 270 11.42 1.63 -7.56
C PRO A 270 11.07 2.35 -8.87
N ILE A 271 11.19 3.68 -8.87
CA ILE A 271 11.01 4.52 -10.04
C ILE A 271 12.39 4.81 -10.64
N ARG A 272 12.65 4.20 -11.79
CA ARG A 272 13.93 4.29 -12.50
C ARG A 272 14.03 5.54 -13.38
N LYS A 273 15.22 6.13 -13.44
CA LYS A 273 15.63 7.13 -14.43
C LYS A 273 16.88 6.60 -15.13
N GLY A 274 16.68 5.93 -16.27
CA GLY A 274 17.74 5.11 -16.88
C GLY A 274 18.00 3.87 -16.04
N ASP A 275 19.27 3.60 -15.72
CA ASP A 275 19.68 2.46 -14.90
C ASP A 275 19.69 2.75 -13.39
N GLU A 276 19.47 4.01 -12.99
CA GLU A 276 19.50 4.46 -11.61
C GLU A 276 18.09 4.64 -11.03
N VAL A 277 17.97 4.52 -9.71
CA VAL A 277 16.71 4.71 -8.97
C VAL A 277 16.86 5.89 -8.03
N PHE A 278 16.05 6.93 -8.21
CA PHE A 278 16.06 8.11 -7.33
C PHE A 278 14.84 8.16 -6.40
N SER A 279 13.82 7.36 -6.71
CA SER A 279 12.55 7.40 -6.00
C SER A 279 11.99 6.00 -5.77
N LEU A 280 11.29 5.86 -4.65
CA LEU A 280 10.46 4.70 -4.34
C LEU A 280 9.03 5.16 -4.10
N ARG A 281 8.06 4.33 -4.48
CA ARG A 281 6.64 4.57 -4.27
C ARG A 281 5.98 3.37 -3.64
N SER A 282 5.08 3.60 -2.69
CA SER A 282 4.30 2.54 -2.07
C SER A 282 3.22 2.00 -3.01
N ARG A 283 3.03 0.69 -3.04
CA ARG A 283 1.94 0.01 -3.78
C ARG A 283 1.23 -0.99 -2.90
N TRP A 284 -0.08 -0.84 -2.72
CA TRP A 284 -0.91 -1.79 -1.98
C TRP A 284 -1.13 -3.10 -2.73
N ILE A 285 -1.25 -3.02 -4.05
CA ILE A 285 -1.28 -4.19 -4.92
C ILE A 285 0.01 -4.14 -5.76
N PRO A 286 0.97 -5.05 -5.53
CA PRO A 286 2.21 -5.06 -6.29
C PRO A 286 1.95 -5.48 -7.75
N GLU A 287 2.66 -4.84 -8.67
CA GLU A 287 2.59 -5.14 -10.10
C GLU A 287 4.00 -5.37 -10.64
N VAL A 288 4.12 -6.35 -11.54
CA VAL A 288 5.35 -6.59 -12.28
C VAL A 288 5.00 -6.97 -13.70
N GLU A 289 5.62 -6.29 -14.67
CA GLU A 289 5.51 -6.67 -16.07
C GLU A 289 6.49 -7.81 -16.35
N ILE A 290 5.95 -8.92 -16.85
CA ILE A 290 6.73 -10.09 -17.24
C ILE A 290 6.89 -10.05 -18.75
N ARG A 291 8.13 -10.12 -19.24
CA ARG A 291 8.39 -10.22 -20.67
C ARG A 291 7.82 -11.53 -21.20
N LEU A 292 7.18 -11.46 -22.36
CA LEU A 292 6.82 -12.66 -23.12
C LEU A 292 8.10 -13.45 -23.39
N VAL A 293 8.06 -14.73 -23.05
CA VAL A 293 9.09 -15.68 -23.45
C VAL A 293 8.68 -16.16 -24.84
N ASP A 294 9.43 -15.77 -25.86
CA ASP A 294 9.24 -16.33 -27.20
C ASP A 294 9.53 -17.84 -27.13
N ALA A 295 8.57 -18.63 -27.63
CA ALA A 295 8.61 -20.10 -27.60
C ALA A 295 9.55 -20.69 -28.66
#